data_AF-A0A3E0C8N4-F1
#
_entry.id   AF-A0A3E0C8N4-F1
#
_cell.length_a   1.000
_cell.length_b   1.000
_cell.length_c   1.000
_cell.angle_alpha   90.00
_cell.angle_beta   90.00
_cell.angle_gamma   90.00
#
_symmetry.space_group_name_H-M   'P 1'
#
loop_
_entity.id
_entity.type
_entity.pdbx_description
1 polymer ?
#
loop_
_entity_poly.entity_id
_entity_poly.type
_entity_poly.pdbx_seq_one_letter_code
_entity_poly.pdbx_strand_id
1 'polypeptide(L)'
;MGSLNSHDMSSVNWDWILRASEFTQLCIVVDQSIPTPAAQALAKRFSAVPQVSLLRIPEPAHLHREWSKYSEHQTSAVATVTGDAAKSMRPLSRAVKLLLWSSAPEELDWLGGIYGQPVLHTRYRIDTDEASAIRFGIERVFAVLREVVKCNVATGY
;
A
#
# COMPACT_ATOMS: atom_id res chain seq x y z
N MET A 1 -40.38 -19.69 0.59
CA MET A 1 -39.61 -18.68 -0.18
C MET A 1 -39.13 -17.63 0.80
N GLY A 2 -37.84 -17.31 0.76
CA GLY A 2 -37.20 -16.36 1.70
C GLY A 2 -35.84 -16.84 2.14
N SER A 3 -34.94 -17.10 1.18
CA SER A 3 -33.52 -17.34 1.47
C SER A 3 -32.93 -16.03 1.97
N LEU A 4 -32.46 -16.00 3.23
CA LEU A 4 -31.79 -14.84 3.80
C LEU A 4 -30.47 -14.62 3.07
N ASN A 5 -30.37 -13.42 2.50
CA ASN A 5 -29.25 -12.86 1.78
C ASN A 5 -27.89 -13.40 2.24
N SER A 6 -27.24 -14.12 1.32
CA SER A 6 -25.79 -14.19 1.27
C SER A 6 -25.26 -12.76 1.36
N HIS A 7 -24.60 -12.42 2.47
CA HIS A 7 -23.72 -11.27 2.52
C HIS A 7 -22.72 -11.48 1.39
N ASP A 8 -22.90 -10.73 0.31
CA ASP A 8 -21.93 -10.61 -0.75
C ASP A 8 -20.67 -10.07 -0.08
N MET A 9 -19.71 -10.96 0.19
CA MET A 9 -18.34 -10.64 0.57
C MET A 9 -17.73 -9.93 -0.63
N SER A 10 -18.10 -8.66 -0.80
CA SER A 10 -17.53 -7.76 -1.78
C SER A 10 -16.02 -7.84 -1.63
N SER A 11 -15.35 -8.44 -2.61
CA SER A 11 -13.89 -8.56 -2.68
C SER A 11 -13.28 -7.24 -2.22
N VAL A 12 -12.47 -7.31 -1.17
CA VAL A 12 -11.74 -6.15 -0.69
C VAL A 12 -10.81 -5.76 -1.83
N ASN A 13 -11.17 -4.70 -2.54
CA ASN A 13 -10.52 -4.39 -3.80
C ASN A 13 -9.29 -3.53 -3.53
N TRP A 14 -8.12 -4.16 -3.65
CA TRP A 14 -6.82 -3.51 -3.62
C TRP A 14 -6.64 -2.75 -4.93
N ASP A 15 -6.61 -1.43 -4.86
CA ASP A 15 -6.63 -0.58 -6.05
C ASP A 15 -5.20 -0.15 -6.43
N TRP A 16 -4.66 -0.79 -7.46
CA TRP A 16 -3.39 -0.42 -8.06
C TRP A 16 -3.54 0.82 -8.95
N ILE A 17 -3.30 2.00 -8.38
CA ILE A 17 -3.32 3.26 -9.11
C ILE A 17 -2.09 3.38 -10.03
N LEU A 18 -0.92 2.97 -9.55
CA LEU A 18 0.27 2.73 -10.38
C LEU A 18 0.76 1.30 -10.14
N ARG A 19 0.65 0.46 -11.17
CA ARG A 19 1.05 -0.94 -11.07
C ARG A 19 2.55 -1.08 -10.78
N ALA A 20 2.86 -2.02 -9.90
CA ALA A 20 4.21 -2.50 -9.72
C ALA A 20 4.78 -3.13 -11.00
N SER A 21 6.09 -2.98 -11.18
CA SER A 21 6.88 -3.60 -12.23
C SER A 21 8.12 -4.26 -11.62
N GLU A 22 8.88 -5.01 -12.42
CA GLU A 22 10.16 -5.59 -12.01
C GLU A 22 11.19 -4.54 -11.54
N PHE A 23 11.05 -3.30 -12.00
CA PHE A 23 11.93 -2.18 -11.64
C PHE A 23 11.47 -1.44 -10.38
N THR A 24 10.32 -1.79 -9.82
CA THR A 24 9.82 -1.13 -8.61
C THR A 24 10.81 -1.32 -7.47
N GLN A 25 11.16 -0.22 -6.80
CA GLN A 25 12.01 -0.19 -5.61
C GLN A 25 11.29 0.43 -4.41
N LEU A 26 10.27 1.25 -4.67
CA LEU A 26 9.43 1.90 -3.67
C LEU A 26 7.95 1.70 -4.05
N CYS A 27 7.18 1.07 -3.16
CA CYS A 27 5.73 0.98 -3.27
C CYS A 27 5.10 1.93 -2.26
N ILE A 28 4.35 2.92 -2.74
CA ILE A 28 3.58 3.82 -1.89
C ILE A 28 2.27 3.13 -1.56
N VAL A 29 1.93 3.03 -0.28
CA VAL A 29 0.66 2.46 0.18
C VAL A 29 -0.15 3.57 0.82
N VAL A 30 -1.33 3.85 0.26
CA VAL A 30 -2.28 4.84 0.78
C VAL A 30 -3.57 4.16 1.22
N ASP A 31 -4.26 4.73 2.20
CA ASP A 31 -5.57 4.27 2.65
C ASP A 31 -6.67 5.32 2.37
N GLN A 32 -7.87 5.12 2.95
CA GLN A 32 -8.97 6.07 2.78
C GLN A 32 -8.74 7.46 3.40
N SER A 33 -7.74 7.63 4.27
CA SER A 33 -7.41 8.95 4.83
C SER A 33 -6.81 9.88 3.78
N ILE A 34 -6.26 9.32 2.70
CA ILE A 34 -5.75 10.09 1.56
C ILE A 34 -6.89 10.32 0.57
N PRO A 35 -7.23 11.59 0.24
CA PRO A 35 -8.23 11.88 -0.78
C PRO A 35 -7.87 11.23 -2.13
N THR A 36 -8.86 10.70 -2.83
CA THR A 36 -8.65 10.09 -4.15
C THR A 36 -7.96 11.05 -5.15
N PRO A 37 -8.33 12.35 -5.24
CA PRO A 37 -7.63 13.30 -6.11
C PRO A 37 -6.14 13.45 -5.76
N ALA A 38 -5.80 13.44 -4.46
CA ALA A 38 -4.41 13.48 -4.01
C ALA A 38 -3.63 12.22 -4.42
N ALA A 39 -4.22 11.03 -4.25
CA ALA A 39 -3.63 9.77 -4.71
C ALA A 39 -3.41 9.76 -6.23
N GLN A 40 -4.37 10.28 -7.01
CA GLN A 40 -4.26 10.39 -8.46
C GLN A 40 -3.20 11.43 -8.89
N ALA A 41 -3.07 12.54 -8.17
CA ALA A 41 -2.04 13.54 -8.44
C ALA A 41 -0.64 12.96 -8.25
N LEU A 42 -0.43 12.15 -7.21
CA LEU A 42 0.80 11.40 -6.99
C LEU A 42 1.05 10.42 -8.13
N ALA A 43 0.04 9.61 -8.47
CA ALA A 43 0.15 8.66 -9.57
C ALA A 43 0.58 9.33 -10.87
N LYS A 44 -0.08 10.43 -11.23
CA LYS A 44 0.26 11.23 -12.41
C LYS A 44 1.71 11.71 -12.36
N ARG A 45 2.16 12.20 -11.19
CA ARG A 45 3.53 12.70 -11.02
C ARG A 45 4.59 11.62 -11.18
N PHE A 46 4.31 10.40 -10.72
CA PHE A 46 5.25 9.27 -10.74
C PHE A 46 5.02 8.28 -11.89
N SER A 47 4.06 8.53 -12.77
CA SER A 47 3.73 7.66 -13.91
C SER A 47 4.92 7.34 -14.84
N ALA A 48 5.88 8.26 -14.96
CA ALA A 48 7.11 8.09 -15.74
C ALA A 48 8.31 7.59 -14.93
N VAL A 49 8.12 7.24 -13.65
CA VAL A 49 9.18 6.80 -12.73
C VAL A 49 8.99 5.30 -12.45
N PRO A 50 9.64 4.40 -13.20
CA PRO A 50 9.38 2.95 -13.12
C PRO A 50 9.73 2.34 -11.75
N GLN A 51 10.56 3.02 -10.96
CA GLN A 51 10.94 2.61 -9.61
C GLN A 51 9.82 2.80 -8.57
N VAL A 52 8.75 3.52 -8.92
CA VAL A 52 7.65 3.85 -8.02
C VAL A 52 6.38 3.12 -8.45
N SER A 53 5.74 2.45 -7.49
CA SER A 53 4.37 1.97 -7.61
C SER A 53 3.49 2.61 -6.54
N LEU A 54 2.17 2.57 -6.75
CA LEU A 54 1.18 3.15 -5.85
C LEU A 54 -0.02 2.22 -5.74
N LEU A 55 -0.24 1.79 -4.50
CA LEU A 55 -1.34 0.93 -4.10
C LEU A 55 -2.24 1.69 -3.12
N ARG A 56 -3.54 1.65 -3.37
CA ARG A 56 -4.56 2.10 -2.43
C ARG A 56 -5.26 0.89 -1.82
N ILE A 57 -5.34 0.87 -0.50
CA ILE A 57 -6.07 -0.17 0.22
C ILE A 57 -7.26 0.42 0.98
N PRO A 58 -8.40 -0.28 1.03
CA PRO A 58 -9.51 0.12 1.87
C PRO A 58 -9.35 -0.45 3.29
N GLU A 59 -9.74 0.34 4.29
CA GLU A 59 -9.89 -0.05 5.71
C GLU A 59 -8.77 -0.95 6.26
N PRO A 60 -7.55 -0.42 6.44
CA PRO A 60 -6.37 -1.19 6.87
C PRO A 60 -6.59 -2.02 8.14
N ALA A 61 -7.26 -1.45 9.14
CA ALA A 61 -7.56 -2.13 10.40
C ALA A 61 -8.58 -3.26 10.26
N HIS A 62 -9.52 -3.18 9.30
CA HIS A 62 -10.44 -4.27 9.01
C HIS A 62 -9.67 -5.44 8.38
N LEU A 63 -8.88 -5.13 7.34
CA LEU A 63 -8.02 -6.09 6.66
C LEU A 63 -7.06 -6.82 7.61
N HIS A 64 -6.44 -6.09 8.53
CA HIS A 64 -5.56 -6.69 9.53
C HIS A 64 -6.31 -7.65 10.44
N ARG A 65 -7.47 -7.24 10.97
CA ARG A 65 -8.28 -8.08 11.87
C ARG A 65 -8.77 -9.35 11.18
N GLU A 66 -9.19 -9.24 9.92
CA GLU A 66 -9.52 -10.41 9.11
C GLU A 66 -8.31 -11.32 9.01
N TRP A 67 -7.17 -10.80 8.55
CA TRP A 67 -5.94 -11.59 8.44
C TRP A 67 -5.54 -12.28 9.75
N SER A 68 -5.55 -11.57 10.89
CA SER A 68 -5.19 -12.13 12.20
C SER A 68 -6.11 -13.27 12.61
N LYS A 69 -7.44 -13.07 12.51
CA LYS A 69 -8.43 -14.12 12.82
C LYS A 69 -8.21 -15.36 11.96
N TYR A 70 -7.89 -15.18 10.67
CA TYR A 70 -7.68 -16.31 9.76
C TYR A 70 -6.34 -17.01 9.98
N SER A 71 -5.26 -16.28 10.32
CA SER A 71 -3.94 -16.85 10.63
C SER A 71 -3.99 -17.77 11.86
N GLU A 72 -4.83 -17.45 12.84
CA GLU A 72 -5.01 -18.26 14.06
C GLU A 72 -5.75 -19.58 13.81
N HIS A 73 -6.62 -19.64 12.79
CA HIS A 73 -7.54 -20.77 12.57
C HIS A 73 -7.11 -21.72 11.42
N GLN A 74 -5.94 -21.50 10.78
CA GLN A 74 -5.37 -22.30 9.67
C GLN A 74 -6.39 -22.77 8.61
N THR A 75 -7.42 -21.97 8.35
CA THR A 75 -8.57 -22.40 7.55
C THR A 75 -8.32 -22.09 6.07
N SER A 76 -8.79 -22.95 5.16
CA SER A 76 -8.56 -22.85 3.70
C SER A 76 -9.04 -21.52 3.06
N ALA A 77 -9.88 -20.75 3.75
CA ALA A 77 -10.32 -19.39 3.36
C ALA A 77 -9.20 -18.33 3.36
N VAL A 78 -8.01 -18.64 3.89
CA VAL A 78 -6.78 -17.85 3.70
C VAL A 78 -6.60 -17.48 2.23
N ALA A 79 -6.95 -18.36 1.29
CA ALA A 79 -6.76 -18.15 -0.14
C ALA A 79 -7.59 -17.03 -0.80
N THR A 80 -8.57 -16.41 -0.13
CA THR A 80 -9.43 -15.38 -0.75
C THR A 80 -9.05 -13.97 -0.30
N VAL A 81 -9.01 -13.70 1.01
CA VAL A 81 -8.62 -12.37 1.54
C VAL A 81 -7.11 -12.18 1.45
N THR A 82 -6.32 -13.18 1.86
CA THR A 82 -4.88 -13.18 1.59
C THR A 82 -4.60 -13.54 0.14
N GLY A 83 -5.53 -14.18 -0.56
CA GLY A 83 -5.44 -14.34 -2.01
C GLY A 83 -5.36 -13.00 -2.72
N ASP A 84 -6.31 -12.10 -2.47
CA ASP A 84 -6.35 -10.82 -3.15
C ASP A 84 -5.22 -9.90 -2.68
N ALA A 85 -4.91 -9.89 -1.37
CA ALA A 85 -3.78 -9.14 -0.83
C ALA A 85 -2.42 -9.69 -1.29
N ALA A 86 -2.18 -11.00 -1.19
CA ALA A 86 -0.93 -11.62 -1.62
C ALA A 86 -0.79 -11.65 -3.14
N LYS A 87 -1.87 -11.85 -3.92
CA LYS A 87 -1.83 -11.66 -5.38
C LYS A 87 -1.52 -10.22 -5.74
N SER A 88 -2.10 -9.26 -5.03
CA SER A 88 -1.84 -7.84 -5.26
C SER A 88 -0.40 -7.49 -4.94
N MET A 89 0.17 -8.03 -3.85
CA MET A 89 1.55 -7.77 -3.43
C MET A 89 2.59 -8.66 -4.13
N ARG A 90 2.19 -9.77 -4.77
CA ARG A 90 3.06 -10.70 -5.50
C ARG A 90 4.01 -10.05 -6.51
N PRO A 91 3.63 -8.98 -7.24
CA PRO A 91 4.54 -8.30 -8.16
C PRO A 91 5.70 -7.61 -7.46
N LEU A 92 5.64 -7.36 -6.15
CA LEU A 92 6.69 -6.69 -5.40
C LEU A 92 7.77 -7.69 -4.95
N SER A 93 9.01 -7.43 -5.32
CA SER A 93 10.17 -8.08 -4.70
C SER A 93 10.21 -7.79 -3.20
N ARG A 94 10.77 -8.71 -2.40
CA ARG A 94 11.00 -8.50 -0.96
C ARG A 94 11.93 -7.33 -0.65
N ALA A 95 12.75 -6.92 -1.63
CA ALA A 95 13.62 -5.76 -1.51
C ALA A 95 12.88 -4.40 -1.68
N VAL A 96 11.65 -4.42 -2.20
CA VAL A 96 10.85 -3.20 -2.35
C VAL A 96 10.53 -2.62 -0.99
N LYS A 97 10.80 -1.34 -0.79
CA LYS A 97 10.37 -0.63 0.43
C LYS A 97 8.92 -0.19 0.31
N LEU A 98 8.14 -0.40 1.35
CA LEU A 98 6.78 0.13 1.45
C LEU A 98 6.82 1.49 2.13
N LEU A 99 6.32 2.53 1.46
CA LEU A 99 6.09 3.83 2.06
C LEU A 99 4.61 3.93 2.46
N LEU A 100 4.33 3.72 3.73
CA LEU A 100 2.98 3.79 4.30
C LEU A 100 2.60 5.24 4.51
N TRP A 101 1.64 5.71 3.72
CA TRP A 101 1.16 7.08 3.75
C TRP A 101 -0.32 7.14 4.14
N SER A 102 -0.55 7.53 5.39
CA SER A 102 -1.87 7.63 6.00
C SER A 102 -1.86 8.64 7.15
N SER A 103 -3.03 9.08 7.62
CA SER A 103 -3.14 9.76 8.91
C SER A 103 -2.72 8.87 10.09
N ALA A 104 -2.91 7.56 9.97
CA ALA A 104 -2.57 6.54 10.97
C ALA A 104 -1.69 5.43 10.35
N PRO A 105 -0.42 5.72 10.00
CA PRO A 105 0.46 4.75 9.33
C PRO A 105 0.72 3.47 10.15
N GLU A 106 0.58 3.53 11.47
CA GLU A 106 0.63 2.36 12.35
C GLU A 106 -0.42 1.29 12.04
N GLU A 107 -1.60 1.67 11.50
CA GLU A 107 -2.64 0.71 11.10
C GLU A 107 -2.28 -0.06 9.83
N LEU A 108 -1.21 0.34 9.14
CA LEU A 108 -0.70 -0.27 7.91
C LEU A 108 0.57 -1.11 8.15
N ASP A 109 1.19 -1.02 9.33
CA ASP A 109 2.53 -1.57 9.59
C ASP A 109 2.60 -3.09 9.42
N TRP A 110 1.50 -3.77 9.72
CA TRP A 110 1.33 -5.21 9.55
C TRP A 110 1.62 -5.68 8.12
N LEU A 111 1.45 -4.83 7.10
CA LEU A 111 1.75 -5.17 5.71
C LEU A 111 3.23 -5.55 5.52
N GLY A 112 4.15 -4.80 6.14
CA GLY A 112 5.57 -5.12 6.09
C GLY A 112 5.89 -6.45 6.76
N GLY A 113 5.27 -6.71 7.91
CA GLY A 113 5.46 -7.95 8.67
C GLY A 113 4.97 -9.19 7.93
N ILE A 114 3.81 -9.13 7.26
CA ILE A 114 3.25 -10.28 6.54
C ILE A 114 4.10 -10.65 5.32
N TYR A 115 4.52 -9.65 4.55
CA TYR A 115 5.11 -9.88 3.24
C TYR A 115 6.65 -9.77 3.24
N GLY A 116 7.23 -9.35 4.37
CA GLY A 116 8.67 -9.29 4.60
C GLY A 116 9.36 -8.09 3.96
N GLN A 117 8.62 -7.05 3.57
CA GLN A 117 9.19 -5.82 3.02
C GLN A 117 9.60 -4.84 4.13
N PRO A 118 10.68 -4.06 3.91
CA PRO A 118 11.00 -2.93 4.77
C PRO A 118 9.91 -1.87 4.69
N VAL A 119 9.53 -1.33 5.84
CA VAL A 119 8.49 -0.30 5.95
C VAL A 119 9.12 1.05 6.30
N LEU A 120 8.61 2.09 5.63
CA LEU A 120 8.86 3.48 5.91
C LEU A 120 7.51 4.15 6.18
N HIS A 121 7.44 5.01 7.19
CA HIS A 121 6.21 5.73 7.50
C HIS A 121 6.28 7.18 7.02
N THR A 122 5.15 7.67 6.52
CA THR A 122 4.92 9.09 6.30
C THR A 122 3.49 9.44 6.72
N ARG A 123 3.37 10.37 7.66
CA ARG A 123 2.05 10.75 8.20
C ARG A 123 1.42 11.82 7.31
N TYR A 124 0.19 11.57 6.88
CA TYR A 124 -0.65 12.58 6.21
C TYR A 124 -1.26 13.51 7.26
N ARG A 125 -1.19 14.81 6.99
CA ARG A 125 -1.65 15.87 7.88
C ARG A 125 -2.93 16.46 7.31
N ILE A 126 -4.07 16.13 7.93
CA ILE A 126 -5.41 16.55 7.50
C ILE A 126 -5.62 18.07 7.70
N ASP A 127 -4.83 18.70 8.58
CA ASP A 127 -4.86 20.14 8.89
C ASP A 127 -4.20 21.04 7.82
N THR A 128 -3.65 20.45 6.76
CA THR A 128 -2.98 21.16 5.66
C THR A 128 -3.92 21.28 4.46
N ASP A 129 -3.89 22.40 3.73
CA ASP A 129 -4.62 22.52 2.47
C ASP A 129 -4.18 21.42 1.49
N GLU A 130 -5.12 20.89 0.70
CA GLU A 130 -4.90 19.71 -0.14
C GLU A 130 -3.71 19.87 -1.09
N ALA A 131 -3.53 21.06 -1.67
CA ALA A 131 -2.45 21.34 -2.61
C ALA A 131 -1.08 21.28 -1.92
N SER A 132 -0.96 21.84 -0.72
CA SER A 132 0.25 21.71 0.10
C SER A 132 0.50 20.28 0.55
N ALA A 133 -0.53 19.54 0.95
CA ALA A 133 -0.38 18.15 1.37
C ALA A 133 0.11 17.25 0.22
N ILE A 134 -0.41 17.45 -1.00
CA ILE A 134 0.06 16.78 -2.21
C ILE A 134 1.52 17.16 -2.50
N ARG A 135 1.86 18.46 -2.45
CA ARG A 135 3.22 18.94 -2.72
C ARG A 135 4.23 18.32 -1.75
N PHE A 136 3.97 18.38 -0.44
CA PHE A 136 4.85 17.78 0.57
C PHE A 136 4.98 16.27 0.39
N GLY A 137 3.88 15.61 0.04
CA GLY A 137 3.86 14.21 -0.31
C GLY A 137 4.79 13.84 -1.47
N ILE A 138 4.68 14.57 -2.59
CA ILE A 138 5.54 14.40 -3.76
C ILE A 138 7.01 14.59 -3.37
N GLU A 139 7.33 15.67 -2.66
CA GLU A 139 8.70 15.96 -2.20
C GLU A 139 9.23 14.85 -1.30
N ARG A 140 8.41 14.33 -0.39
CA ARG A 140 8.78 13.24 0.51
C ARG A 140 9.04 11.95 -0.25
N VAL A 141 8.18 11.58 -1.20
CA VAL A 141 8.38 10.40 -2.06
C VAL A 141 9.69 10.53 -2.83
N PHE A 142 9.99 11.70 -3.43
CA PHE A 142 11.27 11.91 -4.11
C PHE A 142 12.47 11.78 -3.17
N ALA A 143 12.40 12.35 -1.96
CA ALA A 143 13.47 12.23 -0.98
C ALA A 143 13.71 10.76 -0.60
N VAL A 144 12.64 10.02 -0.30
CA VAL A 144 12.73 8.59 0.03
C VAL A 144 13.27 7.79 -1.15
N LEU A 145 12.75 7.99 -2.36
CA LEU A 145 13.21 7.28 -3.55
C LEU A 145 14.70 7.50 -3.79
N ARG A 146 15.21 8.73 -3.65
CA ARG A 146 16.64 9.03 -3.77
C ARG A 146 17.47 8.23 -2.77
N GLU A 147 17.02 8.13 -1.52
CA GLU A 147 17.72 7.33 -0.51
C GLU A 147 17.64 5.84 -0.82
N VAL A 148 16.49 5.33 -1.29
CA VAL A 148 16.37 3.92 -1.73
C VAL A 148 17.34 3.60 -2.87
N VAL A 149 17.36 4.44 -3.91
CA VAL A 149 18.25 4.26 -5.06
C VAL A 149 19.71 4.31 -4.64
N LYS A 150 20.11 5.28 -3.80
CA LYS A 150 21.50 5.36 -3.28
C LYS A 150 21.89 4.12 -2.48
N CYS A 151 21.01 3.65 -1.59
CA CYS A 151 21.28 2.46 -0.79
C CYS A 151 21.47 1.22 -1.67
N ASN A 152 20.64 1.06 -2.70
CA ASN A 152 20.72 -0.09 -3.61
C ASN A 152 22.00 -0.06 -4.48
N VAL A 153 22.41 1.13 -4.95
CA VAL A 153 23.68 1.31 -5.66
C VAL A 153 24.88 0.99 -4.75
N ALA A 154 24.83 1.37 -3.47
CA ALA A 154 25.90 1.10 -2.51
C ALA A 154 26.02 -0.39 -2.12
N THR A 155 24.93 -1.16 -2.22
CA THR A 155 24.90 -2.59 -1.89
C THR A 155 25.14 -3.51 -3.09
N GLY A 156 25.37 -2.96 -4.29
CA GLY A 156 25.78 -3.72 -5.48
C GLY A 156 24.66 -4.53 -6.14
N TYR A 157 23.40 -4.11 -5.98
CA TYR A 157 22.25 -4.65 -6.71
C TYR A 157 21.90 -3.80 -7.92
#